data_AF-A0A7X7V9T2-F1
#
_entry.id   AF-A0A7X7V9T2-F1
#
_cell.length_a   1.000
_cell.length_b   1.000
_cell.length_c   1.000
_cell.angle_alpha   90.00
_cell.angle_beta   90.00
_cell.angle_gamma   90.00
#
_symmetry.space_group_name_H-M   'P 1'
#
loop_
_entity.id
_entity.type
_entity.pdbx_description
1 polymer ?
#
loop_
_entity_poly.entity_id
_entity_poly.type
_entity_poly.pdbx_seq_one_letter_code
_entity_poly.pdbx_strand_id
1 'polypeptide(L)' 'VIDRVIAELEGTVDYSGWQASPWIRGQLVVVFDSDDHATLAGFDLHYTADEGLVVTQLKEKP' A
#
# COMPACT_ATOMS: atom_id res chain seq x y z
N VAL A 1 10.63 -7.01 6.84
CA VAL A 1 9.95 -6.35 5.69
C VAL A 1 8.45 -6.27 5.94
N ILE A 2 7.78 -7.39 6.24
CA ILE A 2 6.32 -7.41 6.46
C ILE A 2 5.84 -6.48 7.59
N ASP A 3 6.51 -6.44 8.74
CA ASP A 3 6.10 -5.55 9.84
C ASP A 3 6.21 -4.07 9.48
N ARG A 4 7.23 -3.73 8.67
CA ARG A 4 7.40 -2.37 8.13
C ARG A 4 6.30 -2.03 7.14
N VAL A 5 5.93 -2.96 6.27
CA VAL A 5 4.79 -2.81 5.35
C VAL A 5 3.50 -2.55 6.12
N ILE A 6 3.20 -3.37 7.14
CA ILE A 6 1.99 -3.22 7.95
C ILE A 6 1.96 -1.87 8.65
N ALA A 7 3.06 -1.50 9.34
CA ALA A 7 3.14 -0.25 10.07
C ALA A 7 3.00 0.99 9.17
N GLU A 8 3.57 0.97 7.96
CA GLU A 8 3.42 2.06 6.99
C GLU A 8 1.96 2.16 6.50
N LEU A 9 1.30 1.04 6.18
CA LEU A 9 -0.11 1.04 5.74
C LEU A 9 -1.09 1.45 6.86
N GLU A 10 -0.79 1.11 8.11
CA GLU A 10 -1.53 1.58 9.29
C GLU A 10 -1.47 3.10 9.48
N GLY A 11 -0.44 3.76 8.93
CA GLY A 11 -0.26 5.22 9.02
C GLY A 11 -0.87 6.03 7.88
N THR A 12 -1.33 5.40 6.79
CA THR A 12 -1.67 6.14 5.55
C THR A 12 -2.99 6.89 5.62
N VAL A 13 -4.04 6.25 6.16
CA VAL A 13 -5.40 6.83 6.27
C VAL A 13 -6.08 6.33 7.53
N ASP A 14 -7.02 7.10 8.08
CA ASP A 14 -7.88 6.60 9.16
C ASP A 14 -8.94 5.65 8.59
N TYR A 15 -8.76 4.35 8.86
CA TYR A 15 -9.73 3.31 8.55
C TYR A 15 -10.26 2.63 9.83
N SER A 16 -10.22 3.32 10.98
CA SER A 16 -10.75 2.80 12.25
C SER A 16 -12.21 2.33 12.14
N GLY A 17 -13.02 2.99 11.30
CA GLY A 17 -14.40 2.58 11.00
C GLY A 17 -14.52 1.18 10.37
N TRP A 18 -13.49 0.68 9.67
CA TRP A 18 -13.50 -0.65 9.05
C TRP A 18 -13.47 -1.77 10.09
N GLN A 19 -12.91 -1.51 11.27
CA GLN A 19 -12.84 -2.50 12.34
C GLN A 19 -14.23 -2.85 12.90
N ALA A 20 -15.23 -2.00 12.68
CA ALA A 20 -16.62 -2.32 13.00
C ALA A 20 -17.29 -3.26 11.98
N SER A 21 -16.76 -3.36 10.76
CA SER A 21 -17.35 -4.19 9.69
C SER A 21 -16.83 -5.62 9.74
N PRO A 22 -17.70 -6.65 9.81
CA PRO A 22 -17.27 -8.04 9.77
C PRO A 22 -16.63 -8.44 8.43
N TRP A 23 -16.84 -7.66 7.37
CA TRP A 23 -16.36 -7.98 6.02
C TRP A 23 -14.93 -7.51 5.75
N ILE A 24 -14.47 -6.47 6.42
CA ILE A 24 -13.20 -5.79 6.10
C ILE A 24 -12.35 -5.47 7.35
N ARG A 25 -12.76 -5.93 8.53
CA ARG A 25 -11.92 -5.86 9.74
C ARG A 25 -10.57 -6.52 9.47
N GLY A 26 -9.49 -5.86 9.92
CA GLY A 26 -8.11 -6.33 9.74
C GLY A 26 -7.54 -6.20 8.32
N GLN A 27 -8.27 -5.64 7.37
CA GLN A 27 -7.73 -5.31 6.05
C GLN A 27 -6.95 -3.98 6.11
N LEU A 28 -5.91 -3.88 5.29
CA LEU A 28 -5.07 -2.70 5.12
C LEU A 28 -5.33 -2.07 3.75
N VAL A 29 -5.08 -0.76 3.62
CA VAL A 29 -5.33 0.00 2.40
C VAL A 29 -4.04 0.55 1.83
N VAL A 30 -3.77 0.26 0.56
CA VAL A 30 -2.77 0.96 -0.24
C VAL A 30 -3.45 2.13 -0.94
N VAL A 31 -2.92 3.33 -0.79
CA VAL A 31 -3.43 4.53 -1.46
C VAL A 31 -2.47 4.86 -2.59
N PHE A 32 -2.99 4.81 -3.81
CA PHE A 32 -2.27 5.21 -5.01
C PHE A 32 -2.48 6.70 -5.28
N ASP A 33 -1.47 7.34 -5.88
CA ASP A 33 -1.56 8.71 -6.36
C ASP A 33 -2.28 8.81 -7.72
N SER A 34 -2.25 9.99 -8.33
CA SER A 34 -2.91 10.23 -9.62
C SER A 34 -2.30 9.49 -10.81
N ASP A 35 -1.09 8.96 -10.64
CA ASP A 35 -0.35 8.21 -11.66
C ASP A 35 -0.40 6.69 -11.41
N ASP A 36 -1.31 6.23 -10.54
CA ASP A 36 -1.46 4.83 -10.11
C ASP A 36 -0.20 4.27 -9.40
N HIS A 37 0.60 5.14 -8.77
CA HIS A 37 1.80 4.77 -8.03
C HIS A 37 1.64 4.88 -6.50
N ALA A 38 2.40 4.05 -5.76
CA ALA A 38 2.55 4.14 -4.31
C ALA A 38 3.95 3.71 -3.87
N THR A 39 4.48 4.33 -2.81
CA THR A 39 5.72 3.87 -2.17
C THR A 39 5.42 3.16 -0.87
N LEU A 40 5.98 1.97 -0.68
CA LEU A 40 5.78 1.18 0.53
C LEU A 40 7.01 0.34 0.88
N ALA A 41 7.53 0.51 2.08
CA ALA A 41 8.67 -0.25 2.63
C ALA A 41 9.91 -0.32 1.72
N GLY A 42 10.16 0.72 0.91
CA GLY A 42 11.28 0.76 -0.04
C GLY A 42 10.96 0.18 -1.43
N PHE A 43 9.71 -0.16 -1.70
CA PHE A 43 9.22 -0.58 -3.01
C PHE A 43 8.41 0.54 -3.67
N ASP A 44 8.46 0.58 -4.99
CA ASP A 44 7.53 1.28 -5.86
C ASP A 44 6.47 0.30 -6.34
N LEU A 45 5.22 0.68 -6.16
CA LEU A 45 4.04 -0.09 -6.50
C LEU A 45 3.34 0.66 -7.63
N HIS A 46 3.04 -0.01 -8.73
CA HIS A 46 2.30 0.55 -9.86
C HIS A 46 1.12 -0.36 -10.15
N TYR A 47 -0.09 0.21 -10.15
CA TYR A 47 -1.30 -0.55 -10.46
C TYR A 47 -1.73 -0.31 -11.90
N THR A 48 -1.56 -1.32 -12.76
CA THR A 48 -1.94 -1.22 -14.17
C THR A 48 -3.17 -2.06 -14.47
N ALA A 49 -3.91 -1.66 -15.51
CA ALA A 49 -5.10 -2.39 -15.94
C ALA A 49 -4.78 -3.75 -16.58
N ASP A 50 -3.59 -3.91 -17.16
CA ASP A 50 -3.14 -5.09 -17.88
C ASP A 50 -2.38 -6.10 -17.00
N GLU A 51 -1.56 -5.63 -16.05
CA GLU A 51 -0.73 -6.47 -15.20
C GLU A 51 -1.22 -6.54 -13.73
N GLY A 52 -2.11 -5.64 -13.33
CA GLY A 52 -2.52 -5.51 -11.93
C GLY A 52 -1.44 -4.83 -11.10
N LEU A 53 -1.15 -5.35 -9.90
CA LEU A 53 -0.15 -4.77 -9.02
C LEU A 53 1.27 -5.21 -9.40
N VAL A 54 2.06 -4.28 -9.92
CA VAL A 54 3.49 -4.45 -10.20
C VAL A 54 4.31 -3.88 -9.05
N VAL A 55 5.33 -4.62 -8.61
CA VAL A 55 6.19 -4.22 -7.48
C VAL A 55 7.64 -4.19 -7.95
N THR A 56 8.29 -3.03 -7.78
CA THR A 56 9.71 -2.87 -8.08
C THR A 56 10.46 -2.32 -6.86
N GLN A 57 11.76 -2.61 -6.76
CA GLN A 57 12.59 -2.05 -5.70
C GLN A 57 13.00 -0.63 -6.07
N LEU A 58 12.82 0.33 -5.16
CA LEU A 58 13.33 1.68 -5.36
C LEU A 58 14.86 1.61 -5.48
N LYS A 59 15.39 2.02 -6.63
CA LYS A 59 16.83 2.17 -6.79
C LYS A 59 17.27 3.33 -5.89
N GLU A 60 18.22 3.09 -5.01
CA GLU A 60 18.92 4.17 -4.32
C GLU A 60 19.52 5.09 -5.39
N LYS A 61 19.19 6.39 -5.33
CA LYS A 61 19.86 7.37 -6.19
C LYS A 61 21.36 7.38 -5.81
N PRO A 62 22.27 7.31 -6.79
CA PRO A 62 23.71 7.32 -6.55
C PRO A 62 24.19 8.63 -5.93
#